data_AF-A0A1C5T226-F1
#
_entry.id   AF-A0A1C5T226-F1
#
_cell.length_a   1.000
_cell.length_b   1.000
_cell.length_c   1.000
_cell.angle_alpha   90.00
_cell.angle_beta   90.00
_cell.angle_gamma   90.00
#
_symmetry.space_group_name_H-M   'P 1'
#
loop_
_entity.id
_entity.type
_entity.pdbx_description
1 polymer ?
#
loop_
_entity_poly.entity_id
_entity_poly.type
_entity_poly.pdbx_seq_one_letter_code
_entity_poly.pdbx_strand_id
1 'polypeptide(L)'
;MLFGTSKLVTEYINRGEGYDKVRKIYSINIVYFTLGHGKDIVYHGKTEFRGIHTNDILELSPFQKQTFKVDEVSQLYPEYYILKVNDFNKVAKTPLEEWIYYLNTGEIPEGANAPGLEVVREKLKIDNMTKVEKEAYYRHLDNIVILRDNINTERAEGRAEGRAEGLEVGRAEGRAEGRTEGRAEGLEVGRAEGEKLKQTEIVRNMKNMGMDIGTIAAITGMSEEEISKI
;
A
#
# COMPACT_ATOMS: atom_id res chain seq x y z
N MET A 1 25.73 17.03 -29.24
CA MET A 1 24.63 17.88 -28.73
C MET A 1 23.40 17.76 -29.64
N LEU A 2 23.43 18.32 -30.86
CA LEU A 2 22.29 18.33 -31.79
C LEU A 2 21.78 16.94 -32.20
N PHE A 3 22.67 15.99 -32.50
CA PHE A 3 22.27 14.63 -32.84
C PHE A 3 21.43 13.96 -31.75
N GLY A 4 21.81 14.12 -30.48
CA GLY A 4 21.10 13.53 -29.35
C GLY A 4 19.71 14.12 -29.17
N THR A 5 19.56 15.44 -29.30
CA THR A 5 18.23 16.08 -29.22
C THR A 5 17.35 15.67 -30.38
N SER A 6 17.86 15.68 -31.62
CA SER A 6 17.09 15.26 -32.79
C SER A 6 16.64 13.80 -32.71
N LYS A 7 17.50 12.89 -32.26
CA LYS A 7 17.14 11.48 -32.06
C LYS A 7 16.01 11.32 -31.03
N LEU A 8 16.12 12.03 -29.92
CA LEU A 8 15.18 11.92 -28.82
C LEU A 8 13.79 12.50 -29.18
N VAL A 9 13.73 13.54 -30.02
CA VAL A 9 12.47 14.00 -30.65
C VAL A 9 11.81 12.86 -31.43
N THR A 10 12.59 12.13 -32.25
CA THR A 10 12.05 11.03 -33.06
C THR A 10 11.64 9.81 -32.24
N GLU A 11 12.25 9.60 -31.07
CA GLU A 11 11.87 8.51 -30.17
C GLU A 11 10.57 8.79 -29.40
N TYR A 12 10.22 10.06 -29.18
CA TYR A 12 8.99 10.44 -28.48
C TYR A 12 7.72 10.38 -29.34
N ILE A 13 7.85 10.29 -30.66
CA ILE A 13 6.70 10.33 -31.56
C ILE A 13 6.71 9.13 -32.50
N ASN A 14 5.62 8.37 -32.51
CA ASN A 14 5.45 7.30 -33.47
C ASN A 14 4.82 7.83 -34.77
N ARG A 15 4.95 7.06 -35.86
CA ARG A 15 4.34 7.40 -37.14
C ARG A 15 2.82 7.52 -36.98
N GLY A 16 2.28 8.69 -37.36
CA GLY A 16 0.85 8.99 -37.29
C GLY A 16 0.39 9.70 -36.01
N GLU A 17 1.27 9.91 -35.04
CA GLU A 17 0.95 10.71 -33.85
C GLU A 17 1.10 12.22 -34.12
N GLY A 18 0.34 13.04 -33.39
CA GLY A 18 0.43 14.49 -33.45
C GLY A 18 1.66 15.04 -32.73
N TYR A 19 2.17 16.18 -33.20
CA TYR A 19 3.36 16.84 -32.65
C TYR A 19 3.13 17.46 -31.26
N ASP A 20 1.87 17.58 -30.82
CA ASP A 20 1.49 17.97 -29.46
C ASP A 20 1.99 17.00 -28.39
N LYS A 21 2.31 15.75 -28.77
CA LYS A 21 2.89 14.75 -27.85
C LYS A 21 4.40 14.90 -27.65
N VAL A 22 5.08 15.71 -28.47
CA VAL A 22 6.53 15.91 -28.34
C VAL A 22 6.81 16.61 -27.01
N ARG A 23 7.52 15.93 -26.12
CA ARG A 23 7.90 16.48 -24.83
C ARG A 23 9.03 17.49 -24.98
N LYS A 24 9.07 18.50 -24.10
CA LYS A 24 10.21 19.41 -23.97
C LYS A 24 11.50 18.63 -23.75
N ILE A 25 12.54 18.98 -24.50
CA ILE A 25 13.86 18.37 -24.40
C ILE A 25 14.85 19.38 -23.84
N TYR A 26 15.59 18.98 -22.82
CA TYR A 26 16.73 19.70 -22.29
C TYR A 26 18.00 18.90 -22.60
N SER A 27 18.95 19.53 -23.28
CA SER A 27 20.25 18.96 -23.60
C SER A 27 21.30 19.54 -22.66
N ILE A 28 21.69 18.77 -21.65
CA ILE A 28 22.75 19.15 -20.72
C ILE A 28 24.06 18.55 -21.23
N ASN A 29 25.01 19.43 -21.59
CA ASN A 29 26.27 19.05 -22.20
C ASN A 29 27.41 19.46 -21.27
N ILE A 30 28.03 18.46 -20.65
CA ILE A 30 29.19 18.64 -19.77
C ILE A 30 30.44 18.50 -20.64
N VAL A 31 31.19 19.59 -20.81
CA VAL A 31 32.34 19.64 -21.72
C VAL A 31 33.65 19.95 -20.98
N TYR A 32 34.68 19.17 -21.31
CA TYR A 32 36.05 19.31 -20.80
C TYR A 32 36.99 20.01 -21.80
N PHE A 33 36.45 20.54 -22.89
CA PHE A 33 37.19 21.25 -23.92
C PHE A 33 36.56 22.63 -24.17
N THR A 34 37.35 23.56 -24.69
CA THR A 34 36.88 24.91 -25.03
C THR A 34 36.01 24.87 -26.27
N LEU A 35 34.69 24.81 -26.07
CA LEU A 35 33.72 25.01 -27.15
C LEU A 35 33.45 26.52 -27.31
N GLY A 36 34.12 27.13 -28.28
CA GLY A 36 34.03 28.58 -28.53
C GLY A 36 34.73 29.44 -27.48
N HIS A 37 34.70 30.76 -27.69
CA HIS A 37 35.26 31.74 -26.75
C HIS A 37 34.18 32.29 -25.83
N GLY A 38 34.43 32.26 -24.53
CA GLY A 38 33.58 32.92 -23.56
C GLY A 38 34.11 32.71 -22.15
N LYS A 39 33.81 33.67 -21.26
CA LYS A 39 34.36 33.76 -19.89
C LYS A 39 33.49 33.06 -18.83
N ASP A 40 32.31 32.62 -19.21
CA ASP A 40 31.35 32.02 -18.29
C ASP A 40 31.54 30.49 -18.24
N ILE A 41 31.06 29.89 -17.15
CA ILE A 41 31.09 28.46 -16.85
C ILE A 41 29.82 27.75 -17.33
N VAL A 42 28.68 28.46 -17.32
CA VAL A 42 27.38 27.91 -17.73
C VAL A 42 26.83 28.74 -18.88
N TYR A 43 26.47 28.08 -19.97
CA TYR A 43 25.79 28.72 -21.11
C TYR A 43 24.42 28.09 -21.31
N HIS A 44 23.41 28.94 -21.45
CA HIS A 44 22.05 28.55 -21.81
C HIS A 44 21.76 29.02 -23.24
N GLY A 45 21.43 28.08 -24.11
CA GLY A 45 21.00 28.31 -25.48
C GLY A 45 19.53 27.97 -25.63
N LYS A 46 18.75 28.97 -26.03
CA LYS A 46 17.35 28.81 -26.45
C LYS A 46 17.18 29.21 -27.91
N THR A 47 16.21 28.60 -28.57
CA THR A 47 15.87 28.94 -29.95
C THR A 47 14.94 30.15 -29.98
N GLU A 48 15.39 31.20 -30.65
CA GLU A 48 14.58 32.39 -30.94
C GLU A 48 14.56 32.60 -32.45
N PHE A 49 13.36 32.81 -33.01
CA PHE A 49 13.20 33.14 -34.42
C PHE A 49 13.02 34.64 -34.57
N ARG A 50 13.94 35.28 -35.28
CA ARG A 50 13.92 36.71 -35.55
C ARG A 50 13.62 36.96 -37.04
N GLY A 51 12.68 37.84 -37.33
CA GLY A 51 12.31 38.23 -38.69
C GLY A 51 13.46 38.96 -39.39
N ILE A 52 13.78 38.56 -40.62
CA ILE A 52 14.92 39.09 -41.38
C ILE A 52 14.74 40.58 -41.75
N HIS A 53 13.50 41.01 -41.97
CA HIS A 53 13.21 42.36 -42.46
C HIS A 53 12.87 43.35 -41.32
N THR A 54 12.13 42.87 -40.35
CA THR A 54 11.54 43.67 -39.27
C THR A 54 12.26 43.48 -37.93
N ASN A 55 13.13 42.47 -37.81
CA ASN A 55 13.78 42.05 -36.56
C ASN A 55 12.79 41.75 -35.42
N ASP A 56 11.53 41.48 -35.73
CA ASP A 56 10.52 41.04 -34.77
C ASP A 56 10.80 39.62 -34.29
N ILE A 57 10.42 39.32 -33.05
CA ILE A 57 10.56 37.99 -32.46
C ILE A 57 9.25 37.24 -32.70
N LEU A 58 9.36 36.02 -33.23
CA LEU A 58 8.20 35.16 -33.44
C LEU A 58 7.60 34.76 -32.09
N GLU A 59 6.34 35.12 -31.87
CA GLU A 59 5.57 34.74 -30.69
C GLU A 59 4.46 33.75 -31.04
N LEU A 60 3.99 33.01 -30.02
CA LEU A 60 2.86 32.09 -30.17
C LEU A 60 1.54 32.85 -30.19
N SER A 61 0.62 32.44 -31.06
CA SER A 61 -0.75 32.95 -31.03
C SER A 61 -1.47 32.53 -29.73
N PRO A 62 -2.51 33.27 -29.29
CA PRO A 62 -3.26 32.92 -28.07
C PRO A 62 -3.81 31.48 -28.07
N PHE A 63 -4.26 31.00 -29.23
CA PHE A 63 -4.73 29.63 -29.41
C PHE A 63 -3.61 28.60 -29.22
N GLN A 64 -2.41 28.87 -29.74
CA GLN A 64 -1.26 27.98 -29.56
C GLN A 64 -0.79 27.96 -28.10
N LYS A 65 -0.77 29.11 -27.42
CA LYS A 65 -0.45 29.17 -25.98
C LYS A 65 -1.39 28.31 -25.16
N GLN A 66 -2.68 28.33 -25.46
CA GLN A 66 -3.67 27.46 -24.80
C GLN A 66 -3.48 25.97 -25.14
N THR A 67 -3.21 25.67 -26.41
CA THR A 67 -3.05 24.29 -26.91
C THR A 67 -1.83 23.61 -26.31
N PHE A 68 -0.68 24.28 -26.34
CA PHE A 68 0.60 23.72 -25.89
C PHE A 68 0.94 24.07 -24.44
N LYS A 69 0.15 24.94 -23.79
CA LYS A 69 0.36 25.42 -22.41
C LYS A 69 1.75 26.02 -22.18
N VAL A 70 2.22 26.79 -23.16
CA VAL A 70 3.53 27.47 -23.13
C VAL A 70 3.36 28.92 -23.58
N ASP A 71 4.22 29.79 -23.05
CA ASP A 71 4.15 31.24 -23.30
C ASP A 71 5.08 31.69 -24.44
N GLU A 72 6.22 31.01 -24.59
CA GLU A 72 7.26 31.35 -25.56
C GLU A 72 7.48 30.24 -26.59
N VAL A 73 7.88 30.62 -27.82
CA VAL A 73 8.27 29.66 -28.87
C VAL A 73 9.49 28.84 -28.42
N SER A 74 10.41 29.45 -27.67
CA SER A 74 11.60 28.79 -27.10
C SER A 74 11.26 27.52 -26.31
N GLN A 75 10.08 27.50 -25.65
CA GLN A 75 9.59 26.37 -24.86
C GLN A 75 9.14 25.18 -25.73
N LEU A 76 8.87 25.36 -27.02
CA LEU A 76 8.55 24.26 -27.94
C LEU A 76 9.79 23.54 -28.48
N TYR A 77 10.93 24.22 -28.48
CA TYR A 77 12.17 23.68 -29.05
C TYR A 77 13.13 23.17 -27.97
N PRO A 78 14.07 22.28 -28.32
CA PRO A 78 15.09 21.85 -27.37
C PRO A 78 15.91 23.02 -26.84
N GLU A 79 16.17 23.03 -25.53
CA GLU A 79 17.11 23.96 -24.90
C GLU A 79 18.44 23.28 -24.63
N TYR A 80 19.52 24.04 -24.76
CA TYR A 80 20.88 23.54 -24.60
C TYR A 80 21.53 24.22 -23.41
N TYR A 81 22.04 23.41 -22.49
CA TYR A 81 22.89 23.86 -21.40
C TYR A 81 24.30 23.32 -21.67
N ILE A 82 25.29 24.20 -21.69
CA ILE A 82 26.70 23.82 -21.84
C ILE A 82 27.40 24.19 -20.54
N LEU A 83 28.02 23.20 -19.93
CA LEU A 83 28.70 23.28 -18.65
C LEU A 83 30.20 23.08 -18.90
N LYS A 84 31.00 24.13 -18.73
CA LYS A 84 32.46 24.07 -18.85
C LYS A 84 33.07 23.68 -17.51
N VAL A 85 33.60 22.47 -17.44
CA VAL A 85 34.08 21.89 -16.17
C VAL A 85 35.46 22.41 -15.77
N ASN A 86 36.33 22.73 -16.75
CA ASN A 86 37.71 23.13 -16.46
C ASN A 86 37.81 24.46 -15.70
N ASP A 87 36.81 25.33 -15.83
CA ASP A 87 36.78 26.64 -15.17
C ASP A 87 36.08 26.58 -13.78
N PHE A 88 35.66 25.39 -13.37
CA PHE A 88 34.86 25.13 -12.16
C PHE A 88 35.74 24.92 -10.90
N ASN A 89 36.66 25.85 -10.65
CA ASN A 89 37.56 25.82 -9.49
C ASN A 89 37.06 26.67 -8.30
N LYS A 90 35.76 26.94 -8.20
CA LYS A 90 35.18 27.80 -7.15
C LYS A 90 34.16 27.05 -6.30
N VAL A 91 34.05 27.47 -5.04
CA VAL A 91 33.02 27.04 -4.09
C VAL A 91 31.64 27.23 -4.73
N ALA A 92 30.86 26.15 -4.77
CA ALA A 92 29.49 26.17 -5.28
C ALA A 92 28.61 27.10 -4.43
N LYS A 93 27.99 28.09 -5.07
CA LYS A 93 27.08 29.07 -4.44
C LYS A 93 25.63 28.85 -4.84
N THR A 94 25.38 28.11 -5.92
CA THR A 94 24.03 27.84 -6.44
C THR A 94 23.75 26.33 -6.44
N PRO A 95 22.48 25.90 -6.37
CA PRO A 95 22.13 24.47 -6.41
C PRO A 95 22.67 23.75 -7.66
N LEU A 96 22.71 24.44 -8.80
CA LEU A 96 23.30 23.91 -10.03
C LEU A 96 24.81 23.69 -9.86
N GLU A 97 25.51 24.63 -9.22
CA GLU A 97 26.94 24.48 -8.97
C GLU A 97 27.25 23.36 -7.99
N GLU A 98 26.38 23.08 -7.02
CA GLU A 98 26.56 21.95 -6.11
C GLU A 98 26.47 20.60 -6.85
N TRP A 99 25.53 20.48 -7.80
CA TRP A 99 25.42 19.32 -8.68
C TRP A 99 26.65 19.17 -9.58
N ILE A 100 27.15 20.27 -10.15
CA ILE A 100 28.33 20.24 -11.02
C ILE A 100 29.58 19.88 -10.21
N TYR A 101 29.72 20.42 -9.00
CA TYR A 101 30.82 20.08 -8.09
C TYR A 101 30.82 18.56 -7.84
N TYR A 102 29.68 18.00 -7.44
CA TYR A 102 29.54 16.55 -7.25
C TYR A 102 29.88 15.76 -8.52
N LEU A 103 29.40 16.16 -9.69
CA LEU A 103 29.69 15.45 -10.95
C LEU A 103 31.16 15.52 -11.37
N ASN A 104 31.90 16.54 -10.92
CA ASN A 104 33.31 16.71 -11.25
C ASN A 104 34.23 16.02 -10.23
N THR A 105 33.95 16.16 -8.93
CA THR A 105 34.82 15.66 -7.85
C THR A 105 34.37 14.29 -7.32
N GLY A 106 33.11 13.91 -7.52
CA GLY A 106 32.49 12.76 -6.87
C GLY A 106 32.09 13.00 -5.42
N GLU A 107 32.33 14.21 -4.88
CA GLU A 107 32.11 14.54 -3.47
C GLU A 107 30.98 15.58 -3.30
N ILE A 108 30.22 15.46 -2.22
CA ILE A 108 29.13 16.40 -1.89
C ILE A 108 29.56 17.27 -0.71
N PRO A 109 29.65 18.61 -0.88
CA PRO A 109 29.96 19.53 0.21
C PRO A 109 29.00 19.35 1.39
N GLU A 110 29.48 19.51 2.62
CA GLU A 110 28.65 19.36 3.83
C GLU A 110 27.47 20.34 3.87
N GLY A 111 27.63 21.54 3.30
CA GLY A 111 26.59 22.56 3.22
C GLY A 111 25.70 22.52 1.96
N ALA A 112 25.82 21.48 1.12
CA ALA A 112 25.05 21.38 -0.12
C ALA A 112 23.56 21.13 0.17
N ASN A 113 22.70 21.99 -0.37
CA ASN A 113 21.25 21.98 -0.17
C ASN A 113 20.46 21.73 -1.47
N ALA A 114 21.13 21.44 -2.59
CA ALA A 114 20.46 21.24 -3.86
C ALA A 114 19.46 20.07 -3.78
N PRO A 115 18.23 20.26 -4.30
CA PRO A 115 17.23 19.20 -4.33
C PRO A 115 17.79 17.92 -4.98
N GLY A 116 17.68 16.80 -4.27
CA GLY A 116 18.12 15.48 -4.73
C GLY A 116 19.55 15.08 -4.34
N LEU A 117 20.44 16.02 -3.96
CA LEU A 117 21.79 15.66 -3.51
C LEU A 117 21.80 14.84 -2.23
N GLU A 118 20.78 14.96 -1.38
CA GLU A 118 20.69 14.14 -0.16
C GLU A 118 20.52 12.64 -0.48
N VAL A 119 19.74 12.30 -1.50
CA VAL A 119 19.60 10.91 -1.97
C VAL A 119 20.93 10.40 -2.53
N VAL A 120 21.69 11.26 -3.20
CA VAL A 120 23.03 10.92 -3.68
C VAL A 120 23.98 10.72 -2.50
N ARG A 121 23.91 11.57 -1.47
CA ARG A 121 24.71 11.46 -0.25
C ARG A 121 24.50 10.11 0.44
N GLU A 122 23.26 9.66 0.56
CA GLU A 122 22.94 8.34 1.12
C GLU A 122 23.52 7.19 0.29
N LYS A 123 23.44 7.27 -1.04
CA LYS A 123 24.01 6.24 -1.93
C LYS A 123 25.54 6.23 -1.89
N LEU A 124 26.17 7.40 -1.88
CA LEU A 124 27.62 7.53 -1.76
C LEU A 124 28.15 6.92 -0.46
N LYS A 125 27.38 6.95 0.64
CA LYS A 125 27.78 6.24 1.87
C LYS A 125 27.98 4.75 1.60
N ILE A 126 27.11 4.13 0.79
CA ILE A 126 27.19 2.71 0.44
C ILE A 126 28.30 2.45 -0.58
N ASP A 127 28.47 3.34 -1.57
CA ASP A 127 29.50 3.19 -2.60
C ASP A 127 30.91 3.43 -2.09
N ASN A 128 31.06 4.29 -1.08
CA ASN A 128 32.33 4.53 -0.39
C ASN A 128 32.65 3.49 0.70
N MET A 129 31.75 2.54 0.99
CA MET A 129 32.05 1.45 1.91
C MET A 129 33.13 0.53 1.32
N THR A 130 34.04 0.09 2.17
CA THR A 130 34.93 -1.02 1.84
C THR A 130 34.13 -2.29 1.59
N LYS A 131 34.71 -3.25 0.86
CA LYS A 131 34.04 -4.55 0.59
C LYS A 131 33.56 -5.23 1.89
N VAL A 132 34.34 -5.15 2.96
CA VAL A 132 34.02 -5.74 4.27
C VAL A 132 32.83 -5.03 4.92
N GLU A 133 32.80 -3.69 4.90
CA GLU A 133 31.67 -2.92 5.44
C GLU A 133 30.39 -3.16 4.65
N LYS A 134 30.50 -3.23 3.32
CA LYS A 134 29.37 -3.51 2.43
C LYS A 134 28.79 -4.91 2.65
N GLU A 135 29.64 -5.93 2.83
CA GLU A 135 29.21 -7.28 3.19
C GLU A 135 28.55 -7.33 4.58
N ALA A 136 29.08 -6.60 5.56
CA ALA A 136 28.47 -6.50 6.89
C ALA A 136 27.09 -5.81 6.84
N TYR A 137 26.97 -4.74 6.05
CA TYR A 137 25.71 -4.05 5.81
C TYR A 137 24.65 -4.94 5.17
N TYR A 138 25.00 -5.66 4.09
CA TYR A 138 24.08 -6.59 3.45
C TYR A 138 23.69 -7.76 4.37
N ARG A 139 24.65 -8.32 5.11
CA ARG A 139 24.35 -9.35 6.13
C ARG A 139 23.38 -8.82 7.19
N HIS A 140 23.52 -7.57 7.60
CA HIS A 140 22.59 -6.95 8.54
C HIS A 140 21.17 -6.83 7.94
N LEU A 141 21.05 -6.42 6.68
CA LEU A 141 19.75 -6.37 5.99
C LEU A 141 19.13 -7.77 5.87
N ASP A 142 19.92 -8.78 5.50
CA ASP A 142 19.46 -10.17 5.44
C ASP A 142 18.96 -10.65 6.81
N ASN A 143 19.72 -10.34 7.87
CA ASN A 143 19.33 -10.68 9.24
C ASN A 143 18.00 -10.00 9.64
N ILE A 144 17.75 -8.76 9.24
CA ILE A 144 16.47 -8.07 9.50
C ILE A 144 15.33 -8.78 8.80
N VAL A 145 15.50 -9.18 7.53
CA VAL A 145 14.47 -9.90 6.77
C VAL A 145 14.18 -11.25 7.42
N ILE A 146 15.22 -12.02 7.76
CA ILE A 146 15.09 -13.31 8.45
C ILE A 146 14.34 -13.14 9.78
N LEU A 147 14.71 -12.16 10.60
CA LEU A 147 14.03 -11.89 11.87
C LEU A 147 12.55 -11.55 11.66
N ARG A 148 12.24 -10.73 10.65
CA ARG A 148 10.86 -10.36 10.31
C ARG A 148 10.05 -11.57 9.88
N ASP A 149 10.62 -12.43 9.05
CA ASP A 149 9.96 -13.65 8.57
C ASP A 149 9.73 -14.67 9.68
N ASN A 150 10.70 -14.82 10.59
CA ASN A 150 10.53 -15.62 11.80
C ASN A 150 9.37 -15.09 12.64
N ILE A 151 9.35 -13.78 12.95
CA ILE A 151 8.25 -13.15 13.71
C ILE A 151 6.89 -13.38 13.04
N ASN A 152 6.82 -13.25 11.71
CA ASN A 152 5.58 -13.46 10.98
C ASN A 152 5.10 -14.92 11.04
N THR A 153 6.02 -15.87 10.90
CA THR A 153 5.75 -17.32 10.99
C THR A 153 5.26 -17.70 12.37
N GLU A 154 5.99 -17.33 13.42
CA GLU A 154 5.63 -17.58 14.83
C GLU A 154 4.25 -16.98 15.16
N ARG A 155 3.96 -15.77 14.66
CA ARG A 155 2.64 -15.13 14.86
C ARG A 155 1.51 -15.82 14.07
N ALA A 156 1.82 -16.44 12.94
CA ALA A 156 0.86 -17.22 12.18
C ALA A 156 0.57 -18.55 12.88
N GLU A 157 1.60 -19.23 13.35
CA GLU A 157 1.51 -20.48 14.12
C GLU A 157 0.75 -20.26 15.43
N GLY A 158 1.10 -19.26 16.24
CA GLY A 158 0.37 -18.97 17.48
C GLY A 158 -1.11 -18.60 17.25
N ARG A 159 -1.45 -17.98 16.11
CA ARG A 159 -2.85 -17.74 15.74
C ARG A 159 -3.56 -18.99 15.22
N ALA A 160 -2.85 -19.95 14.66
CA ALA A 160 -3.41 -21.22 14.24
C ALA A 160 -3.67 -22.11 15.46
N GLU A 161 -2.69 -22.24 16.35
CA GLU A 161 -2.80 -22.97 17.62
C GLU A 161 -3.91 -22.40 18.49
N GLY A 162 -3.91 -21.09 18.76
CA GLY A 162 -4.97 -20.47 19.58
C GLY A 162 -6.38 -20.62 19.00
N ARG A 163 -6.52 -20.73 17.66
CA ARG A 163 -7.81 -21.05 17.03
C ARG A 163 -8.17 -22.52 17.19
N ALA A 164 -7.21 -23.43 17.05
CA ALA A 164 -7.43 -24.85 17.22
C ALA A 164 -7.84 -25.18 18.66
N GLU A 165 -7.09 -24.67 19.64
CA GLU A 165 -7.40 -24.81 21.07
C GLU A 165 -8.74 -24.19 21.41
N GLY A 166 -9.00 -22.95 20.97
CA GLY A 166 -10.29 -22.29 21.21
C GLY A 166 -11.48 -23.06 20.63
N LEU A 167 -11.32 -23.69 19.46
CA LEU A 167 -12.35 -24.53 18.85
C LEU A 167 -12.56 -25.84 19.63
N GLU A 168 -11.49 -26.46 20.12
CA GLU A 168 -11.57 -27.68 20.95
C GLU A 168 -12.27 -27.39 22.27
N VAL A 169 -11.83 -26.37 23.00
CA VAL A 169 -12.40 -25.98 24.29
C VAL A 169 -13.88 -25.62 24.11
N GLY A 170 -14.20 -24.74 23.15
CA GLY A 170 -15.59 -24.35 22.88
C GLY A 170 -16.49 -25.53 22.48
N ARG A 171 -15.96 -26.53 21.74
CA ARG A 171 -16.72 -27.76 21.44
C ARG A 171 -16.88 -28.66 22.65
N ALA A 172 -15.88 -28.75 23.53
CA ALA A 172 -15.95 -29.56 24.73
C ALA A 172 -16.98 -28.97 25.72
N GLU A 173 -16.89 -27.67 25.97
CA GLU A 173 -17.83 -26.92 26.83
C GLU A 173 -19.25 -27.01 26.27
N GLY A 174 -19.46 -26.67 24.99
CA GLY A 174 -20.81 -26.74 24.39
C GLY A 174 -21.42 -28.14 24.39
N ARG A 175 -20.61 -29.21 24.26
CA ARG A 175 -21.12 -30.59 24.41
C ARG A 175 -21.44 -30.94 25.87
N ALA A 176 -20.66 -30.44 26.82
CA ALA A 176 -20.89 -30.69 28.23
C ALA A 176 -22.19 -30.01 28.68
N GLU A 177 -22.34 -28.71 28.37
CA GLU A 177 -23.54 -27.93 28.65
C GLU A 177 -24.79 -28.54 27.99
N GLY A 178 -24.73 -28.85 26.69
CA GLY A 178 -25.86 -29.45 25.98
C GLY A 178 -26.27 -30.83 26.52
N ARG A 179 -25.32 -31.63 27.04
CA ARG A 179 -25.65 -32.89 27.72
C ARG A 179 -26.29 -32.66 29.08
N THR A 180 -25.83 -31.66 29.83
CA THR A 180 -26.39 -31.36 31.15
C THR A 180 -27.80 -30.81 31.03
N GLU A 181 -28.04 -29.87 30.12
CA GLU A 181 -29.37 -29.31 29.84
C GLU A 181 -30.30 -30.38 29.29
N GLY A 182 -29.90 -31.11 28.24
CA GLY A 182 -30.76 -32.15 27.66
C GLY A 182 -31.09 -33.29 28.63
N ARG A 183 -30.18 -33.61 29.57
CA ARG A 183 -30.46 -34.58 30.63
C ARG A 183 -31.42 -34.03 31.68
N ALA A 184 -31.29 -32.76 32.06
CA ALA A 184 -32.19 -32.12 33.00
C ALA A 184 -33.61 -32.02 32.43
N GLU A 185 -33.74 -31.51 31.20
CA GLU A 185 -35.02 -31.43 30.49
C GLU A 185 -35.65 -32.81 30.29
N GLY A 186 -34.87 -33.81 29.84
CA GLY A 186 -35.38 -35.17 29.66
C GLY A 186 -35.86 -35.83 30.95
N LEU A 187 -35.19 -35.56 32.08
CA LEU A 187 -35.60 -36.07 33.39
C LEU A 187 -36.89 -35.39 33.87
N GLU A 188 -37.02 -34.09 33.65
CA GLU A 188 -38.21 -33.31 34.02
C GLU A 188 -39.43 -33.75 33.21
N VAL A 189 -39.29 -33.85 31.89
CA VAL A 189 -40.36 -34.34 30.99
C VAL A 189 -40.75 -35.78 31.35
N GLY A 190 -39.76 -36.67 31.52
CA GLY A 190 -40.02 -38.07 31.87
C GLY A 190 -40.72 -38.22 33.23
N ARG A 191 -40.39 -37.37 34.21
CA ARG A 191 -41.07 -37.36 35.51
C ARG A 191 -42.51 -36.85 35.38
N ALA A 192 -42.73 -35.77 34.65
CA ALA A 192 -44.07 -35.22 34.43
C ALA A 192 -44.98 -36.22 33.68
N GLU A 193 -44.47 -36.89 32.65
CA GLU A 193 -45.21 -37.95 31.95
C GLU A 193 -45.49 -39.16 32.84
N GLY A 194 -44.51 -39.60 33.63
CA GLY A 194 -44.68 -40.71 34.58
C GLY A 194 -45.72 -40.41 35.67
N GLU A 195 -45.75 -39.18 36.19
CA GLU A 195 -46.75 -38.73 37.16
C GLU A 195 -48.15 -38.70 36.54
N LYS A 196 -48.29 -38.21 35.31
CA LYS A 196 -49.56 -38.26 34.56
C LYS A 196 -50.04 -39.69 34.32
N LEU A 197 -49.16 -40.60 33.89
CA LEU A 197 -49.50 -42.00 33.67
C LEU A 197 -50.01 -42.66 34.96
N LYS A 198 -49.32 -42.46 36.09
CA LYS A 198 -49.77 -42.95 37.40
C LYS A 198 -51.14 -42.39 37.78
N GLN A 199 -51.38 -41.09 37.58
CA GLN A 199 -52.68 -40.49 37.85
C GLN A 199 -53.79 -41.13 37.00
N THR A 200 -53.56 -41.34 35.70
CA THR A 200 -54.54 -42.01 34.83
C THR A 200 -54.81 -43.47 35.25
N GLU A 201 -53.79 -44.19 35.70
CA GLU A 201 -53.92 -45.57 36.18
C GLU A 201 -54.71 -45.64 37.50
N ILE A 202 -54.45 -44.72 38.43
CA ILE A 202 -55.19 -44.59 39.69
C ILE A 202 -56.67 -44.31 39.40
N VAL A 203 -56.98 -43.35 38.52
CA VAL A 203 -58.36 -43.02 38.13
C VAL A 203 -59.06 -44.23 37.49
N ARG A 204 -58.38 -44.96 36.59
CA ARG A 204 -58.93 -46.18 35.96
C ARG A 204 -59.24 -47.26 37.00
N ASN A 205 -58.34 -47.47 37.96
CA ASN A 205 -58.57 -48.44 39.04
C ASN A 205 -59.74 -48.02 39.94
N MET A 206 -59.86 -46.73 40.26
CA MET A 206 -60.98 -46.19 41.06
C MET A 206 -62.33 -46.34 40.36
N LYS A 207 -62.38 -46.10 39.03
CA LYS A 207 -63.58 -46.36 38.21
C LYS A 207 -63.96 -47.84 38.22
N ASN A 208 -62.99 -48.73 38.05
CA ASN A 208 -63.22 -50.18 38.08
C ASN A 208 -63.74 -50.68 39.43
N MET A 209 -63.42 -49.97 40.53
CA MET A 209 -63.94 -50.26 41.87
C MET A 209 -65.34 -49.67 42.13
N GLY A 210 -65.96 -49.00 41.15
CA GLY A 210 -67.33 -48.50 41.23
C GLY A 210 -67.50 -47.21 42.03
N MET A 211 -66.43 -46.43 42.25
CA MET A 211 -66.53 -45.09 42.85
C MET A 211 -67.20 -44.09 41.90
N ASP A 212 -67.99 -43.17 42.45
CA ASP A 212 -68.65 -42.12 41.66
C ASP A 212 -67.64 -41.05 41.19
N ILE A 213 -67.94 -40.40 40.06
CA ILE A 213 -67.05 -39.44 39.39
C ILE A 213 -66.71 -38.24 40.29
N GLY A 214 -67.67 -37.76 41.10
CA GLY A 214 -67.46 -36.66 42.04
C GLY A 214 -66.52 -37.03 43.19
N THR A 215 -66.62 -38.26 43.73
CA THR A 215 -65.66 -38.76 44.74
C THR A 215 -64.26 -38.95 44.14
N ILE A 216 -64.14 -39.42 42.90
CA ILE A 216 -62.84 -39.56 42.21
C ILE A 216 -62.22 -38.18 41.94
N ALA A 217 -63.01 -37.19 41.54
CA ALA A 217 -62.57 -35.81 41.35
C ALA A 217 -62.05 -35.19 42.65
N ALA A 218 -62.73 -35.43 43.77
CA ALA A 218 -62.30 -34.95 45.07
C ALA A 218 -60.98 -35.59 45.56
N ILE A 219 -60.73 -36.87 45.25
CA ILE A 219 -59.53 -37.61 45.68
C ILE A 219 -58.31 -37.30 44.79
N THR A 220 -58.52 -37.18 43.47
CA THR A 220 -57.42 -37.03 42.50
C THR A 220 -57.14 -35.59 42.12
N GLY A 221 -58.04 -34.65 42.43
CA GLY A 221 -57.93 -33.24 42.08
C GLY A 221 -58.10 -32.95 40.58
N MET A 222 -58.50 -33.95 39.78
CA MET A 222 -58.75 -33.83 38.34
C MET A 222 -60.17 -33.32 38.08
N SER A 223 -60.38 -32.65 36.96
CA SER A 223 -61.73 -32.21 36.58
C SER A 223 -62.61 -33.40 36.19
N GLU A 224 -63.92 -33.29 36.42
CA GLU A 224 -64.88 -34.34 36.07
C GLU A 224 -64.87 -34.66 34.56
N GLU A 225 -64.55 -33.67 33.71
CA GLU A 225 -64.39 -33.84 32.27
C GLU A 225 -63.16 -34.68 31.88
N GLU A 226 -62.03 -34.48 32.57
CA GLU A 226 -60.80 -35.27 32.36
C GLU A 226 -60.98 -36.70 32.85
N ILE A 227 -61.64 -36.87 33.99
CA ILE A 227 -61.96 -38.19 34.54
C ILE A 227 -62.91 -38.92 33.60
N SER A 228 -63.92 -38.27 33.02
CA SER A 228 -64.86 -38.89 32.07
C SER A 228 -64.18 -39.43 30.80
N LYS A 229 -63.11 -38.77 30.34
CA LYS A 229 -62.34 -39.15 29.13
C LYS A 229 -61.35 -40.30 29.33
N ILE A 230 -61.01 -40.67 30.58
CA ILE A 230 -60.08 -41.76 30.94
C ILE A 230 -60.80 -43.09 31.06
#